data_AF-A0A368DNH9-F1
#
_entry.id   AF-A0A368DNH9-F1
#
_cell.length_a   1.000
_cell.length_b   1.000
_cell.length_c   1.000
_cell.angle_alpha   90.00
_cell.angle_beta   90.00
_cell.angle_gamma   90.00
#
_symmetry.space_group_name_H-M   'P 1'
#
loop_
_entity.id
_entity.type
_entity.pdbx_description
1 polymer ?
#
loop_
_entity_poly.entity_id
_entity_poly.type
_entity_poly.pdbx_seq_one_letter_code
_entity_poly.pdbx_strand_id
1 'polypeptide(L)'
;MELKQVHKYIDRYLEGETSLEEKDVLEAYFSQPNIDETLLHYKPYFTAIAQQRKQRFTGSFNPVKSTKIISLKRFTAVAAASIVGVFVWQQTFVPQQPSPEEIAFEAFKTNMYLVAEQLNKGKQGVAYIDTFNETTNKYLKTE
;
A
#
# COMPACT_ATOMS: atom_id res chain seq x y z
N MET A 1 -34.54 -28.88 27.60
CA MET A 1 -33.40 -28.05 28.03
C MET A 1 -33.56 -27.76 29.51
N GLU A 2 -32.48 -27.69 30.28
CA GLU A 2 -32.57 -27.35 31.70
C GLU A 2 -32.80 -25.85 31.90
N LEU A 3 -33.64 -25.47 32.86
CA LEU A 3 -34.03 -24.07 33.11
C LEU A 3 -32.82 -23.15 33.37
N LYS A 4 -31.82 -23.63 34.11
CA LYS A 4 -30.59 -22.87 34.40
C LYS A 4 -29.77 -22.55 33.15
N GLN A 5 -29.78 -23.45 32.16
CA GLN A 5 -29.07 -23.26 30.90
C GLN A 5 -29.78 -22.22 30.03
N VAL A 6 -31.12 -22.22 30.02
CA VAL A 6 -31.93 -21.22 29.31
C VAL A 6 -31.64 -19.81 29.84
N HIS A 7 -31.62 -19.64 31.17
CA HIS A 7 -31.29 -18.35 31.80
C HIS A 7 -29.91 -17.86 31.40
N LYS A 8 -28.89 -18.72 31.50
CA LYS A 8 -27.51 -18.40 31.07
C LYS A 8 -27.45 -17.96 29.60
N TYR A 9 -28.21 -18.60 28.72
CA TYR A 9 -28.22 -18.25 27.30
C TYR A 9 -28.97 -16.95 27.03
N ILE A 10 -30.01 -16.64 27.79
CA ILE A 10 -30.71 -15.35 27.71
C ILE A 10 -29.79 -14.22 28.12
N ASP A 11 -29.08 -14.33 29.24
CA ASP A 11 -28.16 -13.29 29.71
C ASP A 11 -27.10 -13.00 28.65
N ARG A 12 -26.45 -14.05 28.13
CA ARG A 12 -25.47 -13.93 27.03
C ARG A 12 -26.09 -13.41 25.74
N TYR A 13 -27.37 -13.70 25.47
CA TYR A 13 -28.07 -13.18 24.29
C TYR A 13 -28.24 -11.66 24.39
N LEU A 14 -28.63 -11.18 25.57
CA LEU A 14 -28.79 -9.76 25.87
C LEU A 14 -27.45 -9.02 25.85
N GLU A 15 -26.36 -9.68 26.23
CA GLU A 15 -24.98 -9.16 26.13
C GLU A 15 -24.39 -9.26 24.71
N GLY A 16 -25.06 -9.96 23.78
CA GLY A 16 -24.60 -10.13 22.40
C GLY A 16 -23.52 -11.20 22.19
N GLU A 17 -23.25 -12.04 23.20
CA GLU A 17 -22.17 -13.04 23.21
C GLU A 17 -22.64 -14.46 22.84
N THR A 18 -23.84 -14.61 22.28
CA THR A 18 -24.41 -15.91 21.91
C THR A 18 -23.95 -16.41 20.54
N SER A 19 -23.64 -17.70 20.47
CA SER A 19 -23.34 -18.41 19.23
C SER A 19 -24.59 -18.66 18.38
N LEU A 20 -24.43 -19.10 17.13
CA LEU A 20 -25.56 -19.42 16.25
C LEU A 20 -26.38 -20.59 16.80
N GLU A 21 -25.71 -21.64 17.28
CA GLU A 21 -26.35 -22.83 17.85
C GLU A 21 -27.16 -22.50 19.11
N GLU A 22 -26.63 -21.62 19.97
CA GLU A 22 -27.32 -21.18 21.19
C GLU A 22 -28.60 -20.38 20.86
N LYS A 23 -28.55 -19.56 19.80
CA LYS A 23 -29.71 -18.81 19.32
C LYS A 23 -30.79 -19.72 18.76
N ASP A 24 -30.41 -20.75 18.01
CA ASP A 24 -31.36 -21.73 17.46
C ASP A 24 -32.05 -22.52 18.58
N VAL A 25 -31.30 -22.89 19.64
CA VAL A 25 -31.85 -23.55 20.83
C VAL A 25 -32.82 -22.63 21.58
N LEU A 26 -32.48 -21.34 21.76
CA LEU A 26 -33.39 -20.35 22.37
C LEU A 26 -34.66 -20.16 21.54
N GLU A 27 -34.54 -20.03 20.21
CA GLU A 27 -35.68 -19.89 19.30
C GLU A 27 -36.61 -21.11 19.38
N ALA A 28 -36.04 -22.32 19.42
CA ALA A 28 -36.79 -23.56 19.59
C ALA A 28 -37.49 -23.64 20.96
N TYR A 29 -36.85 -23.17 22.04
CA TYR A 29 -37.42 -23.14 23.39
C TYR A 29 -38.63 -22.20 23.46
N PHE A 30 -38.49 -20.96 22.97
CA PHE A 30 -39.57 -19.96 23.01
C PHE A 30 -40.70 -20.22 22.00
N SER A 31 -40.48 -21.09 21.02
CA SER A 31 -41.52 -21.57 20.10
C SER A 31 -42.49 -22.58 20.76
N GLN A 32 -42.17 -23.10 21.94
CA GLN A 32 -43.02 -24.07 22.63
C GLN A 32 -44.30 -23.40 23.20
N PRO A 33 -45.44 -24.12 23.20
CA PRO A 33 -46.69 -23.58 23.74
C PRO A 33 -46.62 -23.37 25.25
N ASN A 34 -46.00 -24.31 25.97
CA ASN A 34 -45.80 -24.27 27.42
C ASN A 34 -44.32 -23.98 27.74
N ILE A 35 -44.07 -22.86 28.42
CA ILE A 35 -42.74 -22.44 28.87
C ILE A 35 -42.82 -22.01 30.32
N ASP A 36 -41.67 -21.99 31.00
CA ASP A 36 -41.58 -21.55 32.39
C ASP A 36 -42.18 -20.14 32.60
N GLU A 37 -42.91 -19.97 33.69
CA GLU A 37 -43.62 -18.72 34.03
C GLU A 37 -42.66 -17.54 34.20
N THR A 38 -41.45 -17.79 34.72
CA THR A 38 -40.42 -16.76 34.92
C THR A 38 -39.84 -16.22 33.62
N LEU A 39 -40.05 -16.90 32.51
CA LEU A 39 -39.51 -16.56 31.19
C LEU A 39 -40.60 -16.15 30.20
N LEU A 40 -41.86 -16.13 30.64
CA LEU A 40 -43.02 -15.87 29.79
C LEU A 40 -42.96 -14.49 29.12
N HIS A 41 -42.37 -13.50 29.80
CA HIS A 41 -42.23 -12.13 29.29
C HIS A 41 -41.26 -12.01 28.11
N TYR A 42 -40.31 -12.94 27.93
CA TYR A 42 -39.40 -12.95 26.78
C TYR A 42 -40.02 -13.58 25.52
N LYS A 43 -41.06 -14.40 25.67
CA LYS A 43 -41.75 -15.07 24.55
C LYS A 43 -42.17 -14.13 23.40
N PRO A 44 -42.89 -13.01 23.65
CA PRO A 44 -43.31 -12.12 22.56
C PRO A 44 -42.12 -11.60 21.74
N TYR A 45 -41.00 -11.29 22.39
CA TYR A 45 -39.79 -10.82 21.72
C TYR A 45 -39.23 -11.85 20.74
N PHE A 46 -38.97 -13.08 21.21
CA PHE A 46 -38.44 -14.14 20.35
C PHE A 46 -39.40 -14.53 19.22
N THR A 47 -40.71 -14.55 19.49
CA THR A 47 -41.71 -14.84 18.45
C THR A 47 -41.78 -13.76 17.36
N ALA A 48 -41.68 -12.48 17.73
CA ALA A 48 -41.66 -11.37 16.78
C ALA A 48 -40.43 -11.43 15.87
N ILE A 49 -39.25 -11.71 16.44
CA ILE A 49 -38.00 -11.86 15.67
C ILE A 49 -38.09 -13.03 14.70
N ALA A 50 -38.62 -14.18 15.15
CA ALA A 50 -38.81 -15.34 14.28
C ALA A 50 -39.75 -15.03 13.12
N GLN A 51 -40.80 -14.22 13.35
CA GLN A 51 -41.71 -13.76 12.29
C GLN A 51 -41.03 -12.79 11.32
N GLN A 52 -40.28 -11.82 11.81
CA GLN A 52 -39.55 -10.85 10.99
C GLN A 52 -38.49 -11.51 10.11
N ARG A 53 -37.79 -12.54 10.62
CA ARG A 53 -36.82 -13.33 9.85
C ARG A 53 -37.43 -14.02 8.62
N LYS A 54 -38.73 -14.35 8.67
CA LYS A 54 -39.45 -14.95 7.53
C LYS A 54 -39.82 -13.91 6.47
N GLN A 55 -39.87 -12.63 6.82
CA GLN A 55 -40.13 -11.56 5.86
C GLN A 55 -38.88 -11.35 5.01
N ARG A 56 -38.91 -11.84 3.78
CA ARG A 56 -37.88 -11.58 2.78
C ARG A 56 -38.38 -10.49 1.83
N PHE A 57 -37.44 -9.69 1.33
CA PHE A 57 -37.73 -8.75 0.25
C PHE A 57 -38.09 -9.55 -1.01
N THR A 58 -39.35 -9.48 -1.43
CA THR A 58 -39.87 -10.14 -2.65
C THR A 58 -39.85 -9.24 -3.88
N GLY A 59 -39.36 -8.00 -3.73
CA GLY A 59 -39.26 -7.06 -4.82
C GLY A 59 -38.18 -7.48 -5.83
N SER A 60 -38.47 -7.28 -7.12
CA SER A 60 -37.44 -7.36 -8.16
C SER A 60 -36.44 -6.21 -7.96
N PHE A 61 -35.23 -6.53 -7.51
CA PHE A 61 -34.14 -5.57 -7.43
C PHE A 61 -33.43 -5.53 -8.78
N ASN A 62 -33.75 -4.52 -9.60
CA ASN A 62 -33.01 -4.20 -10.81
C ASN A 62 -32.12 -2.99 -10.56
N PRO A 63 -30.86 -3.17 -10.13
CA PRO A 63 -29.95 -2.05 -9.99
C PRO A 63 -29.70 -1.45 -11.38
N VAL A 64 -30.10 -0.19 -11.57
CA VAL A 64 -29.80 0.55 -12.79
C VAL A 64 -28.29 0.73 -12.85
N LYS A 65 -27.62 -0.08 -13.68
CA LYS A 65 -26.20 0.09 -13.98
C LYS A 65 -26.04 1.33 -14.85
N SER A 66 -25.85 2.49 -14.22
CA SER A 66 -25.46 3.71 -14.92
C SER A 66 -24.00 3.60 -15.32
N THR A 67 -23.74 2.96 -16.45
CA THR A 67 -22.41 2.99 -17.07
C THR A 67 -22.27 4.36 -17.73
N LYS A 68 -21.64 5.30 -17.04
CA LYS A 68 -21.34 6.62 -17.59
C LYS A 68 -20.26 6.47 -18.67
N ILE A 69 -20.67 6.27 -19.92
CA ILE A 69 -19.76 6.25 -21.06
C ILE A 69 -19.28 7.68 -21.28
N ILE A 70 -18.08 7.99 -20.81
CA ILE A 70 -17.44 9.28 -21.09
C ILE A 70 -17.03 9.26 -22.57
N SER A 71 -17.61 10.14 -23.38
CA SER A 71 -17.32 10.18 -24.81
C SER A 71 -15.88 10.64 -25.05
N LEU A 72 -15.15 9.92 -25.91
CA LEU A 72 -13.76 10.23 -26.30
C LEU A 72 -13.61 11.66 -26.87
N LYS A 73 -14.70 12.23 -27.40
CA LYS A 73 -14.80 13.63 -27.86
C LYS A 73 -14.46 14.66 -26.77
N ARG A 74 -14.54 14.32 -25.48
CA ARG A 74 -14.14 15.22 -24.39
C ARG A 74 -12.63 15.41 -24.29
N PHE A 75 -11.86 14.45 -24.78
CA PHE A 75 -10.39 14.48 -24.70
C PHE A 75 -9.73 15.01 -25.98
N THR A 76 -10.48 15.18 -27.08
CA THR A 76 -9.92 15.65 -28.35
C THR A 76 -9.38 17.08 -28.27
N ALA A 77 -10.03 17.96 -27.52
CA ALA A 77 -9.55 19.32 -27.30
C ALA A 77 -8.24 19.35 -26.48
N VAL A 78 -8.13 18.48 -25.47
CA VAL A 78 -6.92 18.36 -24.63
C VAL A 78 -5.74 17.80 -25.43
N ALA A 79 -5.99 16.80 -26.27
CA ALA A 79 -4.97 16.21 -27.13
C ALA A 79 -4.47 17.18 -28.23
N ALA A 80 -5.35 18.00 -28.80
CA ALA A 80 -4.94 19.00 -29.79
C ALA A 80 -4.07 20.11 -29.15
N ALA A 81 -4.42 20.57 -27.95
CA ALA A 81 -3.65 21.60 -27.24
C ALA A 81 -2.26 21.10 -26.81
N SER A 82 -2.11 19.83 -26.41
CA SER A 82 -0.82 19.28 -26.01
C SER A 82 0.17 19.17 -27.17
N ILE A 83 -0.30 18.81 -28.38
CA ILE A 83 0.56 18.75 -29.58
C ILE A 83 1.10 20.14 -29.92
N VAL A 84 0.24 21.16 -29.90
CA VAL A 84 0.66 22.56 -30.16
C VAL A 84 1.64 23.04 -29.09
N GLY A 85 1.38 22.74 -27.81
CA GLY A 85 2.28 23.12 -26.71
C GLY A 85 3.68 22.50 -26.83
N VAL A 86 3.77 21.20 -27.15
CA VAL A 86 5.06 20.53 -27.35
C VAL A 86 5.79 21.09 -28.57
N PHE A 87 5.08 21.36 -29.67
CA PHE A 87 5.67 21.93 -30.87
C PHE A 87 6.25 23.33 -30.61
N VAL A 88 5.51 24.20 -29.92
CA VAL A 88 6.00 25.54 -29.55
C VAL A 88 7.17 25.45 -28.58
N TRP A 89 7.15 24.52 -27.62
CA TRP A 89 8.26 24.29 -26.70
C TRP A 89 9.52 23.84 -27.45
N GLN A 90 9.42 22.92 -28.41
CA GLN A 90 10.56 22.50 -29.22
C GLN A 90 11.15 23.63 -30.08
N GLN A 91 10.33 24.56 -30.56
CA GLN A 91 10.79 25.70 -31.36
C GLN A 91 11.43 26.81 -30.51
N THR A 92 10.95 27.01 -29.28
CA THR A 92 11.42 28.09 -28.39
C THR A 92 12.49 27.65 -27.39
N PHE A 93 12.67 26.34 -27.21
CA PHE A 93 13.75 25.80 -26.40
C PHE A 93 15.09 26.00 -27.11
N VAL A 94 15.77 27.08 -26.76
CA VAL A 94 17.19 27.27 -27.06
C VAL A 94 17.95 26.62 -25.90
N PRO A 95 18.61 25.45 -26.09
CA PRO A 95 19.51 24.94 -25.07
C PRO A 95 20.57 26.01 -24.81
N GLN A 96 20.81 26.37 -23.55
CA GLN A 96 21.86 27.34 -23.23
C GLN A 96 23.18 26.79 -23.78
N GLN A 97 23.72 27.46 -24.80
CA GLN A 97 25.03 27.13 -25.30
C GLN A 97 26.04 27.49 -24.22
N PRO A 98 26.92 26.55 -23.82
CA PRO A 98 27.95 26.85 -22.85
C PRO A 98 28.80 27.99 -23.37
N SER A 99 29.06 28.95 -22.51
CA SER A 99 29.95 30.08 -22.81
C SER A 99 31.36 29.56 -23.16
N PRO A 100 32.15 30.30 -23.95
CA PRO A 100 33.53 29.92 -24.25
C PRO A 100 34.38 29.63 -23.01
N GLU A 101 34.07 30.29 -21.89
CA GLU A 101 34.73 30.11 -20.59
C GLU A 101 34.41 28.75 -19.96
N GLU A 102 33.16 28.30 -20.02
CA GLU A 102 32.74 26.99 -19.48
C GLU A 102 33.39 25.83 -20.26
N ILE A 103 33.49 25.96 -21.59
CA ILE A 103 34.16 24.97 -22.44
C ILE A 103 35.65 24.89 -22.09
N ALA A 104 36.32 26.04 -21.93
CA ALA A 104 37.73 26.08 -21.54
C ALA A 104 37.96 25.48 -20.14
N PHE A 105 37.05 25.75 -19.20
CA PHE A 105 37.12 25.21 -17.85
C PHE A 105 36.89 23.70 -17.80
N GLU A 106 35.99 23.16 -18.63
CA GLU A 106 35.76 21.73 -18.74
C GLU A 106 36.97 20.99 -19.33
N ALA A 107 37.57 21.55 -20.39
CA ALA A 107 38.81 21.03 -20.96
C ALA A 107 39.95 21.04 -19.93
N PHE A 108 40.08 22.14 -19.17
CA PHE A 108 41.05 22.24 -18.08
C PHE A 108 40.82 21.19 -17.01
N LYS A 109 39.57 21.02 -16.54
CA LYS A 109 39.21 19.98 -15.54
C LYS A 109 39.58 18.59 -16.01
N THR A 110 39.30 18.28 -17.28
CA THR A 110 39.61 16.97 -17.87
C THR A 110 41.11 16.71 -17.87
N ASN A 111 41.91 17.71 -18.27
CA ASN A 111 43.37 17.61 -18.24
C ASN A 111 43.91 17.48 -16.80
N MET A 112 43.35 18.26 -15.86
CA MET A 112 43.77 18.22 -14.46
C MET A 112 43.41 16.89 -13.79
N TYR A 113 42.30 16.27 -14.18
CA TYR A 113 41.92 14.93 -13.74
C TYR A 113 42.94 13.88 -14.20
N LEU A 114 43.37 13.93 -15.47
CA LEU A 114 44.40 13.04 -15.99
C LEU A 114 45.72 13.18 -15.22
N VAL A 115 46.13 14.43 -14.95
CA VAL A 115 47.33 14.71 -14.15
C VAL A 115 47.20 14.14 -12.73
N ALA A 116 46.05 14.34 -12.08
CA ALA A 116 45.79 13.80 -10.75
C ALA A 116 45.85 12.26 -10.73
N GLU A 117 45.33 11.60 -11.76
CA GLU A 117 45.40 10.14 -11.90
C GLU A 117 46.85 9.65 -12.01
N GLN A 118 47.68 10.32 -12.82
CA GLN A 118 49.10 10.01 -12.97
C GLN A 118 49.87 10.22 -11.66
N LEU A 119 49.59 11.30 -10.94
CA LEU A 119 50.18 11.56 -9.62
C LEU A 119 49.80 10.48 -8.61
N ASN A 120 48.55 10.02 -8.61
CA ASN A 120 48.09 8.96 -7.71
C ASN A 120 48.77 7.62 -8.02
N LYS A 121 48.93 7.27 -9.30
CA LYS A 121 49.71 6.08 -9.72
C LYS A 121 51.18 6.19 -9.33
N GLY A 122 51.79 7.37 -9.52
CA GLY A 122 53.17 7.64 -9.09
C GLY A 122 53.35 7.46 -7.58
N LYS A 123 52.41 7.98 -6.78
CA LYS A 123 52.42 7.80 -5.32
C LYS A 123 52.36 6.33 -4.90
N GLN A 124 51.55 5.51 -5.59
CA GLN A 124 51.50 4.05 -5.34
C GLN A 124 52.84 3.37 -5.65
N GLY A 125 53.51 3.77 -6.75
CA GLY A 125 54.84 3.26 -7.09
C GLY A 125 55.91 3.63 -6.05
N VAL A 126 55.90 4.88 -5.56
CA VAL A 126 56.80 5.30 -4.47
C VAL A 126 56.53 4.52 -3.19
N ALA A 127 55.25 4.36 -2.81
CA ALA A 127 54.89 3.55 -1.64
C ALA A 127 55.36 2.09 -1.78
N TYR A 128 55.31 1.50 -2.98
CA TYR A 128 55.86 0.16 -3.23
C TYR A 128 57.38 0.11 -3.04
N ILE A 129 58.11 1.10 -3.56
CA ILE A 129 59.57 1.20 -3.39
C ILE A 129 59.93 1.35 -1.90
N ASP A 130 59.17 2.14 -1.13
CA ASP A 130 59.39 2.28 0.31
C ASP A 130 59.21 0.93 1.02
N THR A 131 58.12 0.20 0.74
CA THR A 131 57.91 -1.14 1.35
C THR A 131 58.96 -2.17 0.92
N PHE A 132 59.46 -2.07 -0.31
CA PHE A 132 60.52 -2.93 -0.82
C PHE A 132 61.85 -2.63 -0.12
N ASN A 133 62.19 -1.35 0.06
CA ASN A 133 63.38 -0.93 0.79
C ASN A 133 63.32 -1.31 2.27
N GLU A 134 62.17 -1.16 2.93
CA GLU A 134 61.97 -1.61 4.31
C GLU A 134 62.16 -3.14 4.44
N THR A 135 61.57 -3.91 3.53
CA THR A 135 61.68 -5.37 3.49
C THR A 135 63.12 -5.80 3.22
N THR A 136 63.79 -5.16 2.25
CA THR A 136 65.20 -5.40 1.92
C THR A 136 66.11 -5.07 3.11
N ASN A 137 65.96 -3.91 3.74
CA ASN A 137 66.73 -3.55 4.94
C ASN A 137 66.46 -4.51 6.12
N LYS A 138 65.25 -5.04 6.24
CA LYS A 138 64.88 -5.98 7.30
C LYS A 138 65.54 -7.36 7.11
N TYR A 139 65.64 -7.87 5.88
CA TYR A 139 66.08 -9.24 5.62
C TYR A 139 67.46 -9.36 4.99
N LEU A 140 67.95 -8.31 4.31
CA LEU A 140 69.18 -8.32 3.52
C LEU A 140 70.23 -7.31 4.02
N LYS A 141 70.19 -6.92 5.32
CA LYS A 141 71.13 -5.96 5.94
C LYS A 141 72.48 -5.88 5.21
N THR A 142 72.66 -4.84 4.41
CA THR A 142 73.97 -4.46 3.90
C THR A 142 74.76 -3.94 5.11
N GLU A 143 75.84 -4.63 5.45
CA GLU A 143 76.85 -4.13 6.40
C GLU A 143 77.40 -2.76 5.97
#